data_AF-A0A7S2JKW1-F1
#
_entry.id   AF-A0A7S2JKW1-F1
#
_cell.length_a   1.000
_cell.length_b   1.000
_cell.length_c   1.000
_cell.angle_alpha   90.00
_cell.angle_beta   90.00
_cell.angle_gamma   90.00
#
_symmetry.space_group_name_H-M   'P 1'
#
loop_
_entity.id
_entity.type
_entity.pdbx_description
1 polymer ?
#
loop_
_entity_poly.entity_id
_entity_poly.type
_entity_poly.pdbx_seq_one_letter_code
_entity_poly.pdbx_strand_id
1 'polypeptide(L)'
;AEHAKQSWTASMATLDFAALLKEERARMRQQRAADAAGSQAPAATVEPTPLFVSSTPRTQQQHPPTSSSWSYRLPDRPRPTPMEVSGAPPTVWHVRDFLSADEESEILRCVDGAPTEKWVSLRGRKLQCLGGTPKPPPDAMVPEPLPSWVQSVCDALVGAGIFPADAPPNHCLVNAYEAGQGITAHKDGPLYTPRVAILSLGSVASFDFVQDDTERGVLASLLLPPRGLLVFGHDAYDQRACSAPLAMKPLASNLPPAVPVPRSRRPAHCPCPAERRGPPQSGAPRH
;
A
#
# COMPACT_ATOMS: atom_id res chain seq x y z
N ALA A 1 26.91 23.38 41.79
CA ALA A 1 25.49 23.42 42.13
C ALA A 1 24.80 24.13 40.98
N GLU A 2 24.20 23.35 40.08
CA GLU A 2 22.74 23.36 39.88
C GLU A 2 22.38 24.67 39.16
N HIS A 3 22.24 24.68 37.84
CA HIS A 3 21.04 24.24 37.15
C HIS A 3 21.33 24.13 35.64
N ALA A 4 20.49 23.37 34.93
CA ALA A 4 20.48 23.15 33.47
C ALA A 4 21.30 21.96 32.93
N LYS A 5 21.10 20.80 33.55
CA LYS A 5 21.07 19.51 32.83
C LYS A 5 19.69 18.89 33.01
N GLN A 6 18.68 19.45 32.36
CA GLN A 6 17.47 18.67 32.10
C GLN A 6 17.79 17.78 30.90
N SER A 7 18.14 16.53 31.21
CA SER A 7 18.27 15.45 30.26
C SER A 7 16.92 15.22 29.58
N TRP A 8 16.80 15.64 28.33
CA TRP A 8 15.71 15.19 27.47
C TRP A 8 16.08 13.80 26.95
N THR A 9 15.80 12.75 27.73
CA THR A 9 15.70 11.40 27.19
C THR A 9 14.40 11.30 26.41
N ALA A 10 14.41 11.68 25.13
CA ALA A 10 13.28 11.46 24.25
C ALA A 10 13.16 9.96 24.00
N SER A 11 12.33 9.27 24.80
CA SER A 11 11.88 7.92 24.48
C SER A 11 11.19 7.98 23.11
N MET A 12 11.74 7.28 22.10
CA MET A 12 11.06 7.16 20.81
C MET A 12 9.63 6.66 21.00
N ALA A 13 8.68 7.28 20.29
CA ALA A 13 7.27 6.98 20.46
C ALA A 13 6.92 5.62 19.84
N THR A 14 6.38 4.73 20.67
CA THR A 14 5.63 3.56 20.17
C THR A 14 4.22 4.01 19.82
N LEU A 15 3.70 3.65 18.65
CA LEU A 15 2.34 4.01 18.28
C LEU A 15 1.32 3.22 19.11
N ASP A 16 0.60 3.89 19.99
CA ASP A 16 -0.64 3.38 20.57
C ASP A 16 -1.80 3.68 19.60
N PHE A 17 -2.03 2.76 18.66
CA PHE A 17 -3.11 2.88 17.67
C PHE A 17 -4.49 2.99 18.31
N ALA A 18 -4.73 2.31 19.44
CA ALA A 18 -6.02 2.31 20.11
C ALA A 18 -6.32 3.70 20.69
N ALA A 19 -5.34 4.31 21.37
CA ALA A 19 -5.46 5.65 21.89
C ALA A 19 -5.63 6.68 20.77
N LEU A 20 -4.79 6.61 19.74
CA LEU A 20 -4.81 7.55 18.61
C LEU A 20 -6.14 7.52 17.85
N LEU A 21 -6.67 6.34 17.53
CA LEU A 21 -7.97 6.21 16.85
C LEU A 21 -9.14 6.67 17.74
N LYS A 22 -9.06 6.42 19.05
CA LYS A 22 -10.09 6.82 20.03
C LYS A 22 -10.16 8.34 20.15
N GLU A 23 -9.01 9.01 20.26
CA GLU A 23 -8.92 10.47 20.38
C GLU A 23 -9.49 11.17 19.14
N GLU A 24 -9.11 10.75 17.94
CA GLU A 24 -9.57 11.39 16.71
C GLU A 24 -11.04 11.13 16.40
N ARG A 25 -11.56 9.94 16.72
CA ARG A 25 -13.00 9.66 16.66
C ARG A 25 -13.79 10.53 17.64
N ALA A 26 -13.26 10.79 18.83
CA ALA A 26 -13.90 11.70 19.79
C ALA A 26 -13.90 13.15 19.26
N ARG A 27 -12.78 13.60 18.69
CA ARG A 27 -12.66 14.94 18.09
C ARG A 27 -13.64 15.13 16.92
N MET A 28 -13.78 14.15 16.04
CA MET A 28 -14.74 14.19 14.94
C MET A 28 -16.21 14.23 15.42
N ARG A 29 -16.55 13.50 16.49
CA ARG A 29 -17.89 13.58 17.10
C ARG A 29 -18.18 14.97 17.66
N GLN A 30 -17.20 15.58 18.33
CA GLN A 30 -17.31 16.95 18.85
C GLN A 30 -17.48 17.97 17.72
N GLN A 31 -16.70 17.85 16.64
CA GLN A 31 -16.82 18.72 15.47
C GLN A 31 -18.20 18.61 14.80
N ARG A 32 -18.70 17.38 14.57
CA ARG A 32 -20.04 17.16 14.00
C ARG A 32 -21.15 17.72 14.90
N ALA A 33 -21.01 17.58 16.22
CA ALA A 33 -21.95 18.18 17.16
C ALA A 33 -21.92 19.71 17.12
N ALA A 34 -20.74 20.31 16.97
CA ALA A 34 -20.58 21.76 16.82
C ALA A 34 -21.16 22.27 15.48
N ASP A 35 -20.91 21.58 14.37
CA ASP A 35 -21.43 21.93 13.05
C ASP A 35 -22.98 21.82 13.02
N ALA A 36 -23.53 20.79 13.66
CA ALA A 36 -24.98 20.62 13.79
C ALA A 36 -25.62 21.71 14.69
N ALA A 37 -24.93 22.15 15.74
CA ALA A 37 -25.39 23.24 16.60
C ALA A 37 -25.26 24.62 15.93
N GLY A 38 -24.26 24.83 15.07
CA GLY A 38 -24.03 26.07 14.33
C GLY A 38 -24.97 26.29 13.14
N SER A 39 -25.70 25.24 12.71
CA SER A 39 -26.58 25.29 11.54
C SER A 39 -28.04 25.70 11.83
N GLN A 40 -28.36 26.13 13.06
CA GLN A 40 -29.67 26.71 13.39
C GLN A 40 -29.69 28.23 13.13
N ALA A 41 -29.98 28.63 11.90
CA ALA A 41 -30.47 29.98 11.58
C ALA A 41 -32.01 29.97 11.53
N PRO A 42 -32.71 31.04 11.96
CA PRO A 42 -34.17 31.00 12.15
C PRO A 42 -34.91 30.97 10.80
N ALA A 43 -35.94 30.12 10.74
CA ALA A 43 -36.84 30.01 9.61
C ALA A 43 -37.62 31.33 9.40
N ALA A 44 -37.32 32.03 8.30
CA ALA A 44 -38.16 33.11 7.80
C ALA A 44 -39.29 32.48 6.97
N THR A 45 -40.51 32.59 7.48
CA THR A 45 -41.76 32.16 6.83
C THR A 45 -41.99 33.03 5.59
N VAL A 46 -41.86 32.44 4.40
CA VAL A 46 -42.36 33.04 3.15
C VAL A 46 -43.29 32.01 2.52
N GLU A 47 -44.57 32.35 2.46
CA GLU A 47 -45.58 31.55 1.76
C GLU A 47 -45.33 31.52 0.23
N PRO A 48 -45.57 30.39 -0.46
CA PRO A 48 -45.40 30.33 -1.90
C PRO A 48 -46.70 30.68 -2.64
N THR A 49 -46.61 31.68 -3.52
CA THR A 49 -47.57 31.96 -4.60
C THR A 49 -47.39 30.92 -5.73
N PRO A 50 -48.46 30.35 -6.35
CA PRO A 50 -48.29 29.34 -7.37
C PRO A 50 -48.20 29.97 -8.76
N LEU A 51 -47.07 29.80 -9.46
CA LEU A 51 -46.98 29.99 -10.90
C LEU A 51 -46.14 28.88 -11.55
N PHE A 52 -46.87 27.96 -12.18
CA PHE A 52 -46.60 27.27 -13.45
C PHE A 52 -45.16 27.32 -14.02
N VAL A 53 -44.45 26.18 -14.08
CA VAL A 53 -43.42 25.91 -15.12
C VAL A 53 -43.36 24.43 -15.51
N SER A 54 -43.63 24.23 -16.79
CA SER A 54 -43.23 23.18 -17.75
C SER A 54 -42.40 21.98 -17.28
N SER A 55 -42.93 20.80 -17.61
CA SER A 55 -42.32 19.47 -17.58
C SER A 55 -41.21 19.33 -18.63
N THR A 56 -39.98 19.09 -18.16
CA THR A 56 -38.94 18.41 -18.94
C THR A 56 -38.45 17.19 -18.15
N PRO A 57 -38.27 16.02 -18.77
CA PRO A 57 -37.82 14.83 -18.06
C PRO A 57 -36.33 14.97 -17.71
N ARG A 58 -36.06 15.19 -16.41
CA ARG A 58 -34.72 15.18 -15.84
C ARG A 58 -34.21 13.74 -15.85
N THR A 59 -33.20 13.48 -16.67
CA THR A 59 -32.40 12.25 -16.67
C THR A 59 -32.02 11.92 -15.23
N GLN A 60 -32.42 10.74 -14.74
CA GLN A 60 -31.99 10.22 -13.45
C GLN A 60 -30.46 10.11 -13.48
N GLN A 61 -29.78 11.08 -12.87
CA GLN A 61 -28.43 10.86 -12.37
C GLN A 61 -28.55 9.76 -11.33
N GLN A 62 -28.13 8.56 -11.73
CA GLN A 62 -27.99 7.43 -10.83
C GLN A 62 -26.99 7.84 -9.74
N HIS A 63 -27.46 7.88 -8.50
CA HIS A 63 -26.59 7.94 -7.35
C HIS A 63 -25.64 6.72 -7.38
N PRO A 64 -24.34 6.87 -7.05
CA PRO A 64 -23.44 5.73 -6.99
C PRO A 64 -23.94 4.74 -5.93
N PRO A 65 -23.85 3.42 -6.20
CA PRO A 65 -24.37 2.42 -5.28
C PRO A 65 -23.61 2.48 -3.95
N THR A 66 -24.34 2.80 -2.89
CA THR A 66 -23.89 2.70 -1.50
C THR A 66 -23.98 1.24 -1.05
N SER A 67 -22.91 0.45 -1.21
CA SER A 67 -22.62 -0.78 -0.44
C SER A 67 -21.45 -1.56 -1.06
N SER A 68 -20.28 -1.55 -0.40
CA SER A 68 -19.33 -2.68 -0.21
C SER A 68 -19.07 -3.76 -1.29
N SER A 69 -19.35 -3.55 -2.58
CA SER A 69 -19.25 -4.60 -3.61
C SER A 69 -17.97 -4.53 -4.46
N TRP A 70 -16.88 -3.94 -3.97
CA TRP A 70 -15.62 -3.93 -4.70
C TRP A 70 -14.90 -5.27 -4.51
N SER A 71 -15.27 -6.28 -5.30
CA SER A 71 -14.59 -7.58 -5.34
C SER A 71 -13.51 -7.59 -6.42
N TYR A 72 -12.40 -6.90 -6.18
CA TYR A 72 -11.22 -7.05 -7.02
C TYR A 72 -10.37 -8.23 -6.51
N ARG A 73 -9.95 -9.11 -7.42
CA ARG A 73 -9.05 -10.23 -7.12
C ARG A 73 -7.74 -10.06 -7.86
N LEU A 74 -6.66 -9.87 -7.11
CA LEU A 74 -5.31 -9.98 -7.60
C LEU A 74 -5.00 -11.43 -8.00
N PRO A 75 -4.29 -11.64 -9.12
CA PRO A 75 -3.79 -12.95 -9.50
C PRO A 75 -2.71 -13.44 -8.53
N ASP A 76 -2.60 -14.77 -8.44
CA ASP A 76 -1.46 -15.43 -7.83
C ASP A 76 -0.18 -15.04 -8.57
N ARG A 77 0.91 -14.87 -7.82
CA ARG A 77 2.21 -14.53 -8.40
C ARG A 77 3.32 -15.38 -7.78
N PRO A 78 4.36 -15.72 -8.56
CA PRO A 78 5.50 -16.46 -8.04
C PRO A 78 6.22 -15.64 -6.96
N ARG A 79 7.03 -16.32 -6.15
CA ARG A 79 7.89 -15.65 -5.18
C ARG A 79 8.79 -14.63 -5.90
N PRO A 80 8.72 -13.34 -5.53
CA PRO A 80 9.53 -12.32 -6.17
C PRO A 80 11.00 -12.47 -5.79
N THR A 81 11.89 -11.99 -6.65
CA THR A 81 13.32 -11.89 -6.32
C THR A 81 13.53 -10.63 -5.46
N PRO A 82 13.94 -10.76 -4.19
CA PRO A 82 14.23 -9.62 -3.33
C PRO A 82 15.35 -8.76 -3.91
N MET A 83 15.20 -7.44 -3.88
CA MET A 83 16.36 -6.54 -3.90
C MET A 83 16.71 -6.19 -2.46
N GLU A 84 17.91 -6.55 -2.03
CA GLU A 84 18.46 -6.08 -0.75
C GLU A 84 18.60 -4.56 -0.78
N VAL A 85 18.39 -3.96 0.39
CA VAL A 85 18.44 -2.51 0.55
C VAL A 85 19.78 -2.15 1.18
N SER A 86 20.61 -1.43 0.43
CA SER A 86 21.92 -0.99 0.91
C SER A 86 21.80 -0.21 2.21
N GLY A 87 22.56 -0.60 3.23
CA GLY A 87 22.57 0.05 4.55
C GLY A 87 21.43 -0.38 5.49
N ALA A 88 20.47 -1.17 5.02
CA ALA A 88 19.41 -1.74 5.84
C ALA A 88 19.80 -3.14 6.36
N PRO A 89 19.17 -3.62 7.45
CA PRO A 89 19.33 -5.00 7.90
C PRO A 89 18.96 -6.02 6.78
N PRO A 90 19.54 -7.23 6.78
CA PRO A 90 19.24 -8.27 5.78
C PRO A 90 17.78 -8.72 5.73
N THR A 91 17.00 -8.40 6.75
CA THR A 91 15.57 -8.70 6.80
C THR A 91 14.73 -7.68 6.03
N VAL A 92 15.33 -6.62 5.47
CA VAL A 92 14.68 -5.59 4.66
C VAL A 92 14.93 -5.84 3.18
N TRP A 93 13.86 -5.88 2.40
CA TRP A 93 13.90 -6.13 0.96
C TRP A 93 12.79 -5.40 0.23
N HIS A 94 13.08 -5.02 -0.99
CA HIS A 94 12.15 -4.33 -1.86
C HIS A 94 11.91 -5.11 -3.15
N VAL A 95 10.66 -5.16 -3.59
CA VAL A 95 10.24 -5.72 -4.87
C VAL A 95 9.67 -4.59 -5.71
N ARG A 96 10.31 -4.33 -6.85
CA ARG A 96 9.81 -3.36 -7.83
C ARG A 96 8.64 -3.94 -8.61
N ASP A 97 7.67 -3.10 -8.95
CA ASP A 97 6.53 -3.46 -9.81
C ASP A 97 5.83 -4.75 -9.34
N PHE A 98 5.65 -4.87 -8.01
CA PHE A 98 4.89 -5.97 -7.41
C PHE A 98 3.47 -6.00 -7.96
N LEU A 99 2.91 -4.83 -8.28
CA LEU A 99 1.69 -4.69 -9.07
C LEU A 99 1.99 -4.21 -10.50
N SER A 100 1.10 -4.54 -11.40
CA SER A 100 0.89 -3.88 -12.69
C SER A 100 0.10 -2.59 -12.53
N ALA A 101 0.12 -1.73 -13.55
CA ALA A 101 -0.60 -0.45 -13.54
C ALA A 101 -2.12 -0.62 -13.43
N ASP A 102 -2.67 -1.68 -14.03
CA ASP A 102 -4.11 -1.98 -13.98
C ASP A 102 -4.52 -2.46 -12.59
N GLU A 103 -3.70 -3.32 -11.96
CA GLU A 103 -3.90 -3.76 -10.58
C GLU A 103 -3.85 -2.59 -9.58
N GLU A 104 -2.90 -1.67 -9.76
CA GLU A 104 -2.82 -0.44 -8.96
C GLU A 104 -4.06 0.43 -9.13
N SER A 105 -4.52 0.61 -10.37
CA SER A 105 -5.70 1.42 -10.67
C SER A 105 -6.96 0.86 -10.01
N GLU A 106 -7.13 -0.47 -10.03
CA GLU A 106 -8.26 -1.13 -9.38
C GLU A 106 -8.21 -1.03 -7.85
N ILE A 107 -7.02 -1.19 -7.25
CA ILE A 107 -6.85 -1.03 -5.79
C ILE A 107 -7.12 0.41 -5.37
N LEU A 108 -6.58 1.40 -6.09
CA LEU A 108 -6.85 2.82 -5.82
C LEU A 108 -8.35 3.11 -5.88
N ARG A 109 -9.05 2.57 -6.88
CA ARG A 109 -10.51 2.71 -7.01
C ARG A 109 -11.27 2.07 -5.83
N CYS A 110 -10.78 0.96 -5.28
CA CYS A 110 -11.35 0.36 -4.08
C CYS A 110 -11.10 1.21 -2.82
N VAL A 111 -9.91 1.79 -2.69
CA VAL A 111 -9.53 2.68 -1.57
C VAL A 111 -10.37 3.95 -1.57
N ASP A 112 -10.51 4.61 -2.72
CA ASP A 112 -11.28 5.84 -2.90
C ASP A 112 -12.79 5.61 -2.81
N GLY A 113 -13.24 4.40 -3.15
CA GLY A 113 -14.64 4.00 -3.01
C GLY A 113 -15.07 3.68 -1.57
N ALA A 114 -14.17 3.74 -0.60
CA ALA A 114 -14.49 3.50 0.81
C ALA A 114 -15.36 4.65 1.38
N PRO A 115 -16.38 4.35 2.21
CA PRO A 115 -17.17 5.39 2.86
C PRO A 115 -16.29 6.34 3.70
N THR A 116 -16.60 7.64 3.70
CA THR A 116 -15.83 8.66 4.41
C THR A 116 -15.64 8.34 5.90
N GLU A 117 -16.59 7.64 6.52
CA GLU A 117 -16.55 7.26 7.95
C GLU A 117 -15.48 6.21 8.26
N LYS A 118 -14.97 5.49 7.25
CA LYS A 118 -13.85 4.55 7.40
C LYS A 118 -12.50 5.26 7.46
N TRP A 119 -12.43 6.53 7.05
CA TRP A 119 -11.23 7.35 7.16
C TRP A 119 -11.16 8.09 8.49
N VAL A 120 -10.00 8.01 9.13
CA VAL A 120 -9.64 8.83 10.28
C VAL A 120 -8.59 9.83 9.83
N SER A 121 -8.89 11.12 9.99
CA SER A 121 -7.91 12.17 9.73
C SER A 121 -7.00 12.32 10.95
N LEU A 122 -5.70 12.21 10.72
CA LEU A 122 -4.65 12.35 11.73
C LEU A 122 -3.82 13.59 11.40
N ARG A 123 -2.94 14.01 12.32
CA ARG A 123 -1.99 15.08 12.03
C ARG A 123 -1.07 14.68 10.87
N GLY A 124 -1.33 15.28 9.70
CA GLY A 124 -0.51 15.11 8.51
C GLY A 124 -0.75 13.81 7.73
N ARG A 125 -1.86 13.09 7.92
CA ARG A 125 -2.27 11.98 7.05
C ARG A 125 -3.73 11.57 7.26
N LYS A 126 -4.27 10.72 6.38
CA LYS A 126 -5.51 9.97 6.63
C LYS A 126 -5.20 8.48 6.78
N LEU A 127 -5.98 7.80 7.61
CA LEU A 127 -5.82 6.38 7.93
C LEU A 127 -7.15 5.63 7.80
N GLN A 128 -7.14 4.47 7.16
CA GLN A 128 -8.15 3.43 7.38
C GLN A 128 -7.56 2.28 8.17
N CYS A 129 -8.36 1.66 9.04
CA CYS A 129 -8.02 0.41 9.73
C CYS A 129 -8.99 -0.68 9.27
N LEU A 130 -8.47 -1.75 8.69
CA LEU A 130 -9.23 -2.82 8.04
C LEU A 130 -8.79 -4.17 8.59
N GLY A 131 -9.72 -5.09 8.84
CA GLY A 131 -9.41 -6.43 9.41
C GLY A 131 -9.38 -6.49 10.94
N GLY A 132 -9.49 -5.35 11.60
CA GLY A 132 -9.67 -5.26 13.03
C GLY A 132 -9.51 -3.85 13.57
N THR A 133 -9.95 -3.66 14.81
CA THR A 133 -9.78 -2.42 15.55
C THR A 133 -8.89 -2.68 16.77
N PRO A 134 -7.72 -2.02 16.90
CA PRO A 134 -6.89 -2.12 18.09
C PRO A 134 -7.67 -1.70 19.34
N LYS A 135 -7.51 -2.45 20.43
CA LYS A 135 -8.12 -2.11 21.71
C LYS A 135 -7.05 -1.90 22.78
N PRO A 136 -7.35 -1.08 23.81
CA PRO A 136 -6.52 -1.03 25.01
C PRO A 136 -6.51 -2.41 25.70
N PRO A 137 -5.43 -2.77 26.40
CA PRO A 137 -5.34 -4.01 27.16
C PRO A 137 -6.56 -4.25 28.08
N PRO A 138 -7.01 -5.50 28.28
CA PRO A 138 -6.35 -6.76 27.92
C PRO A 138 -6.62 -7.26 26.49
N ASP A 139 -7.62 -6.70 25.81
CA ASP A 139 -7.93 -7.05 24.42
C ASP A 139 -6.97 -6.29 23.50
N ALA A 140 -6.03 -6.98 22.85
CA ALA A 140 -5.06 -6.31 21.98
C ALA A 140 -5.68 -5.87 20.64
N MET A 141 -6.65 -6.64 20.13
CA MET A 141 -7.31 -6.43 18.85
C MET A 141 -8.71 -7.03 18.86
N VAL A 142 -9.68 -6.34 18.27
CA VAL A 142 -10.96 -6.97 17.87
C VAL A 142 -10.88 -7.30 16.38
N PRO A 143 -10.88 -8.59 16.00
CA PRO A 143 -10.87 -8.98 14.60
C PRO A 143 -12.17 -8.58 13.90
N GLU A 144 -12.04 -8.10 12.67
CA GLU A 144 -13.15 -7.81 11.77
C GLU A 144 -12.87 -8.48 10.41
N PRO A 145 -13.89 -8.86 9.63
CA PRO A 145 -13.65 -9.35 8.28
C PRO A 145 -12.91 -8.31 7.43
N LEU A 146 -11.88 -8.76 6.70
CA LEU A 146 -11.22 -7.93 5.70
C LEU A 146 -12.18 -7.64 4.54
N PRO A 147 -12.20 -6.41 3.98
CA PRO A 147 -12.81 -6.19 2.67
C PRO A 147 -12.19 -7.12 1.63
N SER A 148 -13.00 -7.60 0.68
CA SER A 148 -12.59 -8.60 -0.30
C SER A 148 -11.35 -8.21 -1.12
N TRP A 149 -11.22 -6.93 -1.49
CA TRP A 149 -10.04 -6.42 -2.19
C TRP A 149 -8.77 -6.49 -1.32
N VAL A 150 -8.88 -6.24 -0.01
CA VAL A 150 -7.75 -6.37 0.93
C VAL A 150 -7.40 -7.83 1.13
N GLN A 151 -8.41 -8.68 1.32
CA GLN A 151 -8.21 -10.13 1.42
C GLN A 151 -7.45 -10.64 0.20
N SER A 152 -7.79 -10.15 -1.00
CA SER A 152 -7.07 -10.56 -2.20
C SER A 152 -5.61 -10.11 -2.24
N VAL A 153 -5.26 -8.96 -1.63
CA VAL A 153 -3.86 -8.55 -1.45
C VAL A 153 -3.16 -9.49 -0.47
N CYS A 154 -3.80 -9.83 0.65
CA CYS A 154 -3.27 -10.79 1.62
C CYS A 154 -3.00 -12.16 0.98
N ASP A 155 -3.96 -12.67 0.19
CA ASP A 155 -3.84 -13.93 -0.54
C ASP A 155 -2.67 -13.89 -1.53
N ALA A 156 -2.51 -12.79 -2.29
CA ALA A 156 -1.40 -12.62 -3.21
C ALA A 156 -0.03 -12.58 -2.50
N LEU A 157 0.05 -11.98 -1.31
CA LEU A 157 1.26 -11.96 -0.49
C LEU A 157 1.60 -13.37 0.05
N VAL A 158 0.60 -14.15 0.43
CA VAL A 158 0.78 -15.55 0.85
C VAL A 158 1.20 -16.42 -0.35
N GLY A 159 0.54 -16.28 -1.50
CA GLY A 159 0.89 -17.01 -2.74
C GLY A 159 2.31 -16.70 -3.24
N ALA A 160 2.76 -15.45 -3.08
CA ALA A 160 4.13 -15.04 -3.33
C ALA A 160 5.14 -15.55 -2.26
N GLY A 161 4.67 -16.23 -1.21
CA GLY A 161 5.48 -16.71 -0.10
C GLY A 161 6.11 -15.59 0.72
N ILE A 162 5.50 -14.39 0.72
CA ILE A 162 5.87 -13.25 1.57
C ILE A 162 5.34 -13.45 2.98
N PHE A 163 4.16 -14.04 3.16
CA PHE A 163 3.67 -14.49 4.46
C PHE A 163 3.43 -16.00 4.42
N PRO A 164 3.60 -16.70 5.55
CA PRO A 164 3.35 -18.13 5.59
C PRO A 164 1.84 -18.39 5.57
N ALA A 165 1.43 -19.52 5.00
CA ALA A 165 0.02 -19.84 4.78
C ALA A 165 -0.76 -20.12 6.07
N ASP A 166 -0.06 -20.54 7.14
CA ASP A 166 -0.62 -20.80 8.48
C ASP A 166 -0.71 -19.54 9.36
N ALA A 167 -0.06 -18.44 8.95
CA ALA A 167 -0.19 -17.12 9.59
C ALA A 167 -0.33 -16.01 8.54
N PRO A 168 -1.46 -15.97 7.79
CA PRO A 168 -1.71 -14.94 6.80
C PRO A 168 -1.94 -13.57 7.47
N PRO A 169 -1.65 -12.46 6.78
CA PRO A 169 -2.00 -11.13 7.27
C PRO A 169 -3.52 -11.02 7.46
N ASN A 170 -3.93 -10.45 8.59
CA ASN A 170 -5.33 -10.30 8.96
C ASN A 170 -5.72 -8.85 9.29
N HIS A 171 -4.78 -7.90 9.15
CA HIS A 171 -5.00 -6.49 9.43
C HIS A 171 -4.24 -5.64 8.40
N CYS A 172 -4.87 -4.56 7.95
CA CYS A 172 -4.34 -3.65 6.96
C CYS A 172 -4.60 -2.19 7.37
N LEU A 173 -3.55 -1.38 7.28
CA LEU A 173 -3.61 0.06 7.46
C LEU A 173 -3.44 0.76 6.11
N VAL A 174 -4.48 1.45 5.65
CA VAL A 174 -4.38 2.28 4.44
C VAL A 174 -4.01 3.69 4.86
N ASN A 175 -2.81 4.13 4.49
CA ASN A 175 -2.34 5.48 4.78
C ASN A 175 -2.39 6.32 3.51
N ALA A 176 -3.08 7.46 3.57
CA ALA A 176 -3.11 8.45 2.49
C ALA A 176 -2.40 9.73 2.93
N TYR A 177 -1.51 10.20 2.06
CA TYR A 177 -0.67 11.38 2.28
C TYR A 177 -0.80 12.32 1.09
N GLU A 178 -0.97 13.61 1.37
CA GLU A 178 -0.82 14.68 0.39
C GLU A 178 0.65 15.06 0.21
N ALA A 179 0.95 15.83 -0.84
CA ALA A 179 2.31 16.32 -1.06
C ALA A 179 2.83 17.08 0.18
N GLY A 180 3.97 16.65 0.71
CA GLY A 180 4.59 17.23 1.89
C GLY A 180 4.09 16.70 3.25
N GLN A 181 3.15 15.74 3.26
CA GLN A 181 2.67 15.06 4.46
C GLN A 181 3.40 13.76 4.71
N GLY A 182 3.72 13.44 5.97
CA GLY A 182 4.37 12.19 6.35
C GLY A 182 4.13 11.83 7.81
N ILE A 183 4.75 10.73 8.26
CA ILE A 183 4.73 10.32 9.66
C ILE A 183 6.15 10.37 10.26
N THR A 184 6.25 10.90 11.47
CA THR A 184 7.50 10.96 12.23
C THR A 184 8.04 9.57 12.53
N ALA A 185 9.33 9.45 12.82
CA ALA A 185 9.95 8.18 13.20
C ALA A 185 9.20 7.55 14.39
N HIS A 186 8.78 6.30 14.23
CA HIS A 186 8.03 5.54 15.23
C HIS A 186 8.27 4.04 15.09
N LYS A 187 7.81 3.28 16.07
CA LYS A 187 7.66 1.82 15.97
C LYS A 187 6.19 1.44 15.95
N ASP A 188 5.84 0.40 15.20
CA ASP A 188 4.47 -0.13 15.09
C ASP A 188 3.95 -0.74 16.40
N GLY A 189 4.86 -1.04 17.33
CA GLY A 189 4.54 -1.56 18.65
C GLY A 189 4.40 -3.08 18.72
N PRO A 190 4.20 -3.65 19.91
CA PRO A 190 4.29 -5.09 20.14
C PRO A 190 3.04 -5.87 19.70
N LEU A 191 2.03 -5.21 19.13
CA LEU A 191 0.74 -5.81 18.79
C LEU A 191 0.85 -6.84 17.65
N TYR A 192 1.75 -6.60 16.69
CA TYR A 192 1.85 -7.39 15.48
C TYR A 192 2.99 -8.40 15.57
N THR A 193 2.83 -9.53 14.87
CA THR A 193 3.96 -10.39 14.51
C THR A 193 5.02 -9.53 13.82
N PRO A 194 6.33 -9.70 14.11
CA PRO A 194 7.40 -8.80 13.64
C PRO A 194 7.72 -9.01 12.16
N ARG A 195 6.74 -8.74 11.30
CA ARG A 195 6.79 -8.87 9.85
C ARG A 195 5.76 -7.92 9.22
N VAL A 196 6.26 -7.02 8.37
CA VAL A 196 5.48 -5.96 7.74
C VAL A 196 5.70 -6.01 6.23
N ALA A 197 4.63 -5.73 5.49
CA ALA A 197 4.67 -5.49 4.06
C ALA A 197 3.96 -4.17 3.74
N ILE A 198 4.65 -3.27 3.05
CA ILE A 198 4.15 -1.95 2.64
C ILE A 198 4.07 -1.93 1.13
N LEU A 199 2.85 -1.79 0.63
CA LEU A 199 2.56 -1.63 -0.79
C LEU A 199 2.36 -0.15 -1.10
N SER A 200 3.26 0.45 -1.87
CA SER A 200 3.19 1.85 -2.27
C SER A 200 2.31 2.01 -3.50
N LEU A 201 1.44 3.04 -3.53
CA LEU A 201 0.48 3.29 -4.60
C LEU A 201 0.48 4.78 -4.99
N GLY A 202 0.15 5.07 -6.24
CA GLY A 202 -0.17 6.41 -6.75
C GLY A 202 1.03 7.32 -7.01
N SER A 203 2.01 7.37 -6.09
CA SER A 203 3.21 8.20 -6.23
C SER A 203 4.44 7.57 -5.58
N VAL A 204 5.60 8.19 -5.81
CA VAL A 204 6.84 7.80 -5.15
C VAL A 204 6.84 8.32 -3.71
N ALA A 205 7.24 7.46 -2.78
CA ALA A 205 7.44 7.77 -1.37
C ALA A 205 8.91 7.55 -0.99
N SER A 206 9.55 8.40 -0.19
CA SER A 206 10.73 7.99 0.57
C SER A 206 10.41 7.13 1.79
N PHE A 207 11.32 6.33 2.31
CA PHE A 207 11.10 5.59 3.56
C PHE A 207 12.45 5.48 4.26
N ASP A 208 12.49 5.91 5.52
CA ASP A 208 13.73 5.98 6.28
C ASP A 208 13.70 4.98 7.43
N PHE A 209 14.76 4.17 7.51
CA PHE A 209 15.08 3.40 8.70
C PHE A 209 15.99 4.24 9.60
N VAL A 210 15.60 4.44 10.85
CA VAL A 210 16.30 5.29 11.82
C VAL A 210 16.81 4.44 12.98
N GLN A 211 17.98 4.81 13.49
CA GLN A 211 18.57 4.16 14.67
C GLN A 211 17.99 4.73 15.97
N ASP A 212 17.68 3.86 16.93
CA ASP A 212 16.92 4.22 18.14
C ASP A 212 17.60 5.24 19.08
N ASP A 213 18.94 5.34 19.06
CA ASP A 213 19.69 5.85 20.23
C ASP A 213 20.54 7.11 19.99
N THR A 214 20.43 7.78 18.84
CA THR A 214 21.10 9.08 18.64
C THR A 214 20.33 9.94 17.65
N GLU A 215 20.31 11.26 17.87
CA GLU A 215 19.80 12.28 16.93
C GLU A 215 20.56 12.32 15.57
N ARG A 216 21.31 11.27 15.20
CA ARG A 216 22.14 11.22 14.00
C ARG A 216 22.14 9.82 13.39
N GLY A 217 21.34 9.67 12.34
CA GLY A 217 21.61 8.69 11.30
C GLY A 217 20.36 8.00 10.79
N VAL A 218 19.85 8.48 9.66
CA VAL A 218 19.09 7.62 8.77
C VAL A 218 20.03 6.51 8.32
N LEU A 219 19.72 5.25 8.67
CA LEU A 219 20.50 4.06 8.33
C LEU A 219 20.39 3.75 6.85
N ALA A 220 19.17 3.83 6.34
CA ALA A 220 18.84 3.65 4.95
C ALA A 220 17.64 4.52 4.59
N SER A 221 17.75 5.22 3.47
CA SER A 221 16.63 5.90 2.81
C SER A 221 16.30 5.15 1.53
N LEU A 222 15.05 4.75 1.38
CA LEU A 222 14.55 4.10 0.19
C LEU A 222 13.64 5.05 -0.56
N LEU A 223 13.70 5.02 -1.88
CA LEU A 223 12.61 5.51 -2.71
C LEU A 223 11.74 4.32 -3.08
N LEU A 224 10.50 4.34 -2.62
CA LEU A 224 9.45 3.37 -2.88
C LEU A 224 8.63 3.90 -4.06
N PRO A 225 8.87 3.42 -5.30
CA PRO A 225 8.03 3.76 -6.42
C PRO A 225 6.60 3.22 -6.25
N PRO A 226 5.61 3.80 -6.94
CA PRO A 226 4.28 3.20 -7.00
C PRO A 226 4.38 1.75 -7.47
N ARG A 227 3.50 0.89 -6.96
CA ARG A 227 3.46 -0.56 -7.17
C ARG A 227 4.60 -1.36 -6.54
N GLY A 228 5.54 -0.69 -5.86
CA GLY A 228 6.59 -1.35 -5.11
C GLY A 228 6.07 -1.99 -3.82
N LEU A 229 6.69 -3.11 -3.44
CA LEU A 229 6.45 -3.78 -2.17
C LEU A 229 7.74 -3.74 -1.33
N LEU A 230 7.69 -3.04 -0.21
CA LEU A 230 8.72 -3.09 0.82
C LEU A 230 8.33 -4.14 1.86
N VAL A 231 9.24 -5.05 2.21
CA VAL A 231 9.02 -6.06 3.25
C VAL A 231 10.16 -5.99 4.25
N PHE A 232 9.82 -6.01 5.54
CA PHE A 232 10.80 -6.09 6.61
C PHE A 232 10.25 -6.86 7.82
N GLY A 233 11.15 -7.36 8.67
CA GLY A 233 10.76 -8.07 9.89
C GLY A 233 11.93 -8.24 10.87
N HIS A 234 11.65 -8.89 11.99
CA HIS A 234 12.60 -9.18 13.06
C HIS A 234 13.36 -7.92 13.53
N ASP A 235 14.69 -7.90 13.47
CA ASP A 235 15.51 -6.77 13.91
C ASP A 235 15.10 -5.42 13.31
N ALA A 236 14.66 -5.40 12.04
CA ALA A 236 14.19 -4.19 11.39
C ALA A 236 12.82 -3.71 11.91
N TYR A 237 12.03 -4.60 12.51
CA TYR A 237 10.75 -4.29 13.15
C TYR A 237 10.94 -3.92 14.64
N ASP A 238 11.72 -4.70 15.38
CA ASP A 238 11.86 -4.57 16.83
C ASP A 238 12.81 -3.42 17.24
N GLN A 239 13.89 -3.24 16.49
CA GLN A 239 15.04 -2.41 16.92
C GLN A 239 15.19 -1.13 16.12
N ARG A 240 14.29 -0.85 15.16
CA ARG A 240 14.41 0.31 14.28
C ARG A 240 13.10 1.08 14.27
N ALA A 241 13.19 2.37 14.51
CA ALA A 241 12.12 3.27 14.16
C ALA A 241 12.10 3.49 12.65
N CYS A 242 10.91 3.58 12.09
CA CYS A 242 10.70 3.88 10.69
C CYS A 242 9.92 5.18 10.55
N SER A 243 10.26 5.95 9.51
CA SER A 243 9.43 7.05 9.03
C SER A 243 9.09 6.83 7.56
N ALA A 244 7.80 6.90 7.26
CA ALA A 244 7.27 6.96 5.90
C ALA A 244 6.90 8.43 5.60
N PRO A 245 7.02 8.89 4.36
CA PRO A 245 7.53 10.22 4.08
C PRO A 245 6.43 11.22 3.78
N LEU A 246 6.89 12.47 3.69
CA LEU A 246 6.40 13.50 2.78
C LEU A 246 6.13 12.89 1.39
N ALA A 247 4.87 12.71 0.99
CA ALA A 247 4.56 12.29 -0.38
C ALA A 247 5.24 13.26 -1.37
N MET A 248 6.04 12.72 -2.28
CA MET A 248 6.76 13.52 -3.26
C MET A 248 5.83 13.75 -4.46
N LYS A 249 5.86 14.95 -5.04
CA LYS A 249 5.18 15.19 -6.34
C LYS A 249 5.69 14.17 -7.35
N PRO A 250 4.84 13.66 -8.27
CA PRO A 250 5.31 12.80 -9.35
C PRO A 250 6.45 13.50 -10.07
N LEU A 251 7.63 12.89 -10.05
CA LEU A 251 8.76 13.36 -10.83
C LEU A 251 8.32 13.26 -12.29
N ALA A 252 8.31 14.39 -13.03
CA ALA A 252 8.19 14.33 -14.48
C ALA A 252 9.18 13.27 -14.98
N SER A 253 8.70 12.31 -15.78
CA SER A 253 9.40 11.07 -16.12
C SER A 253 10.70 11.35 -16.90
N ASN A 254 11.77 11.64 -16.18
CA ASN A 254 13.14 11.72 -16.68
C ASN A 254 14.00 10.58 -16.09
N LEU A 255 13.40 9.41 -15.84
CA LEU A 255 14.22 8.21 -15.76
C LEU A 255 14.69 7.88 -17.19
N PRO A 256 16.00 7.66 -17.42
CA PRO A 256 16.44 7.16 -18.72
C PRO A 256 15.74 5.83 -19.01
N PRO A 257 15.28 5.59 -20.25
CA PRO A 257 14.66 4.32 -20.60
C PRO A 257 15.63 3.18 -20.26
N ALA A 258 15.07 2.09 -19.71
CA ALA A 258 15.83 0.89 -19.44
C ALA A 258 16.65 0.51 -20.68
N VAL A 259 17.97 0.34 -20.49
CA VAL A 259 18.87 -0.08 -21.57
C VAL A 259 18.31 -1.37 -22.17
N PRO A 260 18.00 -1.42 -23.48
CA PRO A 260 17.48 -2.64 -24.08
C PRO A 260 18.54 -3.74 -23.95
N VAL A 261 18.18 -4.83 -23.27
CA VAL A 261 18.97 -6.06 -23.28
C VAL A 261 19.11 -6.50 -24.73
N PRO A 262 20.34 -6.67 -25.27
CA PRO A 262 20.51 -7.08 -26.65
C PRO A 262 19.88 -8.46 -26.83
N ARG A 263 18.85 -8.53 -27.69
CA ARG A 263 18.31 -9.80 -28.17
C ARG A 263 19.47 -10.57 -28.81
N SER A 264 19.89 -11.66 -28.17
CA SER A 264 20.83 -12.59 -28.77
C SER A 264 20.29 -13.00 -30.14
N ARG A 265 21.10 -12.77 -31.17
CA ARG A 265 20.79 -13.20 -32.53
C ARG A 265 20.59 -14.71 -32.50
N ARG A 266 19.45 -15.17 -33.01
CA ARG A 266 19.25 -16.58 -33.37
C ARG A 266 20.43 -17.00 -34.27
N PRO A 267 21.14 -18.11 -33.98
CA PRO A 267 22.13 -18.61 -34.92
C PRO A 267 21.43 -19.02 -36.22
N ALA A 268 22.04 -18.61 -37.33
CA ALA A 268 21.58 -18.83 -38.68
C ALA A 268 21.56 -20.33 -39.04
N HIS A 269 20.65 -20.66 -39.95
CA HIS A 269 20.49 -21.92 -40.67
C HIS A 269 21.76 -22.78 -40.81
N CYS A 270 21.69 -24.03 -40.33
CA CYS A 270 22.52 -25.13 -40.80
C CYS A 270 22.09 -25.53 -42.22
N PRO A 271 23.00 -25.61 -43.21
CA PRO A 271 22.70 -26.25 -44.48
C PRO A 271 22.82 -27.77 -44.36
N CYS A 272 21.80 -28.47 -44.85
CA CYS A 272 21.73 -29.93 -44.99
C CYS A 272 22.80 -30.42 -45.98
N PRO A 273 23.55 -31.52 -45.72
CA PRO A 273 24.48 -32.07 -46.69
C PRO A 273 23.76 -32.91 -47.76
N ALA A 274 24.13 -32.64 -49.01
CA ALA A 274 23.61 -33.25 -50.23
C ALA A 274 23.86 -34.77 -50.32
N GLU A 275 22.86 -35.48 -50.84
CA GLU A 275 22.90 -36.88 -51.23
C GLU A 275 24.03 -37.15 -52.25
N ARG A 276 24.94 -38.07 -51.91
CA ARG A 276 25.87 -38.65 -52.87
C ARG A 276 25.19 -39.82 -53.58
N ARG A 277 25.07 -39.69 -54.90
CA ARG A 277 24.68 -40.76 -55.84
C ARG A 277 25.67 -41.92 -55.75
N GLY A 278 25.17 -43.13 -55.51
CA GLY A 278 25.90 -44.39 -55.72
C GLY A 278 25.73 -44.92 -57.17
N PRO A 279 26.65 -45.75 -57.68
CA PRO A 279 26.65 -46.23 -59.07
C PRO A 279 25.72 -47.44 -59.27
N PRO A 280 25.40 -47.81 -60.53
CA PRO A 280 24.31 -48.74 -60.83
C PRO A 280 24.75 -50.19 -60.64
N GLN A 281 23.90 -51.01 -60.00
CA GLN A 281 24.05 -52.46 -60.01
C GLN A 281 23.18 -53.08 -61.10
N SER A 282 23.84 -53.86 -61.94
CA SER A 282 23.29 -54.70 -62.99
C SER A 282 23.17 -56.14 -62.48
N GLY A 283 22.18 -56.86 -63.00
CA GLY A 283 22.23 -58.33 -63.12
C GLY A 283 21.52 -59.15 -62.04
N ALA A 284 20.34 -59.66 -62.39
CA ALA A 284 19.74 -60.89 -61.85
C ALA A 284 20.65 -62.12 -62.17
N PRO A 285 20.45 -63.37 -61.65
CA PRO A 285 19.18 -64.10 -61.76
C PRO A 285 18.81 -65.12 -60.65
N ARG A 286 17.52 -65.51 -60.69
CA ARG A 286 16.89 -66.85 -60.47
C ARG A 286 17.40 -67.74 -59.33
N HIS A 287 16.49 -68.09 -58.41
CA HIS A 287 15.76 -69.37 -58.45
C HIS A 287 14.48 -69.28 -57.61
#